data_AF-A0A371QW19-F1
#
_entry.id   AF-A0A371QW19-F1
#
_cell.length_a   1.000
_cell.length_b   1.000
_cell.length_c   1.000
_cell.angle_alpha   90.00
_cell.angle_beta   90.00
_cell.angle_gamma   90.00
#
_symmetry.space_group_name_H-M   'P 1'
#
loop_
_entity.id
_entity.type
_entity.pdbx_description
1 polymer ?
#
loop_
_entity_poly.entity_id
_entity_poly.type
_entity_poly.pdbx_seq_one_letter_code
_entity_poly.pdbx_strand_id
1 'polypeptide(L)'
;MFIDIEAFAPLKAVVKRGRFKEEYNVELFLEGERLCHVKIFTGRPPYYTPWAEVFNINPVFIGTEWEEKIYCALHRLMSPGDILYVEYVDDRETFIALQKGEAPEATRLGALLRKCGFKIVKNWYHPEGGLEGGMKLQAVKV
;
A
#
# COMPACT_ATOMS: atom_id res chain seq x y z
N MET A 1 -4.84 -4.43 13.48
CA MET A 1 -5.19 -3.17 12.76
C MET A 1 -6.60 -2.66 13.13
N PHE A 2 -6.75 -1.35 13.30
CA PHE A 2 -8.04 -0.64 13.37
C PHE A 2 -8.03 0.53 12.37
N ILE A 3 -9.21 1.06 12.01
CA ILE A 3 -9.30 2.19 11.10
C ILE A 3 -9.37 3.48 11.91
N ASP A 4 -8.34 4.31 11.75
CA ASP A 4 -8.33 5.70 12.20
C ASP A 4 -7.98 6.57 10.99
N ILE A 5 -9.01 7.27 10.48
CA ILE A 5 -8.89 8.09 9.27
C ILE A 5 -8.03 9.34 9.50
N GLU A 6 -7.92 9.80 10.74
CA GLU A 6 -7.12 10.98 11.08
C GLU A 6 -5.62 10.71 10.90
N ALA A 7 -5.21 9.44 10.90
CA ALA A 7 -3.83 9.06 10.61
C ALA A 7 -3.34 9.49 9.21
N PHE A 8 -4.27 9.72 8.27
CA PHE A 8 -4.00 10.20 6.92
C PHE A 8 -3.99 11.73 6.79
N ALA A 9 -4.37 12.48 7.83
CA ALA A 9 -4.45 13.94 7.78
C ALA A 9 -3.11 14.56 7.33
N PRO A 10 -3.12 15.58 6.44
CA PRO A 10 -4.27 16.36 5.98
C PRO A 10 -4.96 15.79 4.73
N LEU A 11 -4.64 14.57 4.29
CA LEU A 11 -5.36 13.94 3.19
C LEU A 11 -6.81 13.71 3.62
N LYS A 12 -7.74 14.07 2.74
CA LYS A 12 -9.15 13.76 2.96
C LYS A 12 -9.37 12.27 2.67
N ALA A 13 -9.87 11.53 3.65
CA ALA A 13 -10.22 10.13 3.52
C ALA A 13 -11.74 9.95 3.35
N VAL A 14 -12.16 9.20 2.33
CA VAL A 14 -13.56 8.79 2.12
C VAL A 14 -13.64 7.28 2.29
N VAL A 15 -14.37 6.82 3.31
CA VAL A 15 -14.45 5.40 3.67
C VAL A 15 -15.75 4.78 3.18
N LYS A 16 -15.65 3.60 2.55
CA LYS A 16 -16.75 2.75 2.11
C LYS A 16 -16.55 1.34 2.64
N ARG A 17 -17.63 0.59 2.88
CA ARG A 17 -17.50 -0.83 3.21
C ARG A 17 -16.97 -1.61 2.01
N GLY A 18 -16.13 -2.60 2.28
CA GLY A 18 -15.60 -3.53 1.30
C GLY A 18 -16.45 -4.79 1.15
N ARG A 19 -15.84 -5.82 0.58
CA ARG A 19 -16.49 -7.10 0.30
C ARG A 19 -16.87 -7.87 1.57
N PHE A 20 -16.03 -7.81 2.60
CA PHE A 20 -16.22 -8.50 3.87
C PHE A 20 -16.63 -7.52 4.97
N LYS A 21 -17.20 -8.05 6.06
CA LYS A 21 -17.56 -7.26 7.24
C LYS A 21 -16.35 -6.49 7.80
N GLU A 22 -15.18 -7.10 7.73
CA GLU A 22 -13.92 -6.58 8.23
C GLU A 22 -13.12 -5.80 7.16
N GLU A 23 -13.64 -5.68 5.94
CA GLU A 23 -12.99 -4.99 4.81
C GLU A 23 -13.58 -3.59 4.58
N TYR A 24 -12.71 -2.63 4.28
CA TYR A 24 -13.04 -1.24 3.99
C TYR A 24 -12.24 -0.76 2.79
N ASN A 25 -12.85 0.08 1.96
CA ASN A 25 -12.18 0.81 0.89
C ASN A 25 -12.09 2.27 1.28
N VAL A 26 -10.88 2.81 1.32
CA VAL A 26 -10.60 4.20 1.62
C VAL A 26 -10.07 4.88 0.36
N GLU A 27 -10.72 5.95 -0.07
CA GLU A 27 -10.21 6.83 -1.12
C GLU A 27 -9.52 8.02 -0.46
N LEU A 28 -8.26 8.27 -0.82
CA LEU A 28 -7.49 9.41 -0.30
C LEU A 28 -7.44 10.53 -1.34
N PHE A 29 -7.66 11.76 -0.89
CA PHE A 29 -7.66 12.95 -1.73
C PHE A 29 -6.76 14.05 -1.16
N LEU A 30 -6.13 14.81 -2.06
CA LEU A 30 -5.45 16.05 -1.75
C LEU A 30 -6.04 17.15 -2.64
N GLU A 31 -6.55 18.23 -2.04
CA GLU A 31 -7.09 19.40 -2.76
C GLU A 31 -8.16 19.06 -3.83
N GLY A 32 -8.90 17.96 -3.64
CA GLY A 32 -9.93 17.49 -4.57
C GLY A 32 -9.44 16.46 -5.59
N GLU A 33 -8.13 16.32 -5.78
CA GLU A 33 -7.51 15.30 -6.62
C GLU A 33 -7.42 13.96 -5.87
N ARG A 34 -7.80 12.86 -6.53
CA ARG A 34 -7.67 11.52 -5.94
C ARG A 34 -6.21 11.11 -5.98
N LEU A 35 -5.68 10.81 -4.80
CA LEU A 35 -4.32 10.34 -4.61
C LEU A 35 -4.25 8.83 -4.88
N CYS A 36 -4.99 8.01 -4.14
CA CYS A 36 -4.99 6.55 -4.32
C CYS A 36 -6.23 5.89 -3.72
N HIS A 37 -6.31 4.56 -3.88
CA HIS A 37 -7.17 3.72 -3.06
C HIS A 37 -6.35 2.96 -2.02
N VAL A 38 -6.92 2.80 -0.83
CA VAL A 38 -6.41 1.95 0.24
C VAL A 38 -7.51 0.97 0.63
N LYS A 39 -7.32 -0.31 0.34
CA LYS A 39 -8.18 -1.38 0.85
C LYS A 39 -7.61 -1.88 2.16
N ILE A 40 -8.45 -2.00 3.19
CA ILE A 40 -8.05 -2.36 4.55
C ILE A 40 -8.90 -3.54 5.00
N PHE A 41 -8.28 -4.64 5.38
CA PHE A 41 -8.92 -5.77 6.03
C PHE A 41 -8.43 -5.88 7.48
N THR A 42 -9.34 -5.68 8.44
CA THR A 42 -9.01 -5.57 9.88
C THR A 42 -8.67 -6.91 10.55
N GLY A 43 -8.71 -8.02 9.81
CA GLY A 43 -8.39 -9.35 10.33
C GLY A 43 -9.60 -10.10 10.86
N ARG A 44 -9.46 -11.43 10.96
CA ARG A 44 -10.42 -12.30 11.67
C ARG A 44 -9.62 -13.36 12.43
N PRO A 45 -9.09 -13.00 13.62
CA PRO A 45 -8.25 -13.90 14.40
C PRO A 45 -9.00 -15.19 14.82
N PRO A 46 -8.27 -16.31 15.00
CA PRO A 46 -6.83 -16.47 14.73
C PRO A 46 -6.50 -16.74 13.25
N TYR A 47 -7.51 -16.83 12.37
CA TYR A 47 -7.34 -17.44 11.04
C TYR A 47 -6.85 -16.48 9.95
N TYR A 48 -7.22 -15.20 10.05
CA TYR A 48 -6.91 -14.22 9.01
C TYR A 48 -6.18 -13.02 9.60
N THR A 49 -4.90 -12.89 9.25
CA THR A 49 -4.07 -11.74 9.58
C THR A 49 -4.62 -10.47 8.93
N PRO A 50 -4.61 -9.31 9.61
CA PRO A 50 -4.95 -8.04 9.00
C PRO A 50 -3.98 -7.69 7.86
N TRP A 51 -4.50 -6.99 6.86
CA TRP A 51 -3.70 -6.49 5.75
C TRP A 51 -4.28 -5.22 5.14
N ALA A 52 -3.41 -4.42 4.54
CA ALA A 52 -3.79 -3.27 3.74
C ALA A 52 -3.20 -3.37 2.33
N GLU A 53 -3.86 -2.75 1.36
CA GLU A 53 -3.44 -2.70 -0.03
C GLU A 53 -3.59 -1.28 -0.56
N VAL A 54 -2.50 -0.70 -1.06
CA VAL A 54 -2.49 0.59 -1.76
C VAL A 54 -2.40 0.33 -3.25
N PHE A 55 -3.36 0.87 -4.02
CA PHE A 55 -3.45 0.65 -5.47
C PHE A 55 -4.06 1.85 -6.20
N ASN A 56 -3.89 1.91 -7.53
CA ASN A 56 -4.30 3.03 -8.38
C ASN A 56 -3.83 4.38 -7.82
N ILE A 57 -2.55 4.47 -7.42
CA ILE A 57 -1.92 5.74 -7.06
C ILE A 57 -1.88 6.63 -8.31
N ASN A 58 -2.33 7.86 -8.20
CA ASN A 58 -2.27 8.81 -9.28
C ASN A 58 -0.77 9.15 -9.54
N PRO A 59 -0.27 8.93 -10.78
CA PRO A 59 1.16 9.02 -11.08
C PRO A 59 1.81 10.35 -10.69
N VAL A 60 1.05 11.44 -10.65
CA VAL A 60 1.55 12.77 -10.25
C VAL A 60 2.04 12.84 -8.80
N PHE A 61 1.60 11.92 -7.94
CA PHE A 61 2.00 11.85 -6.54
C PHE A 61 3.14 10.86 -6.27
N ILE A 62 3.54 10.04 -7.24
CA ILE A 62 4.65 9.10 -7.09
C ILE A 62 5.95 9.90 -6.87
N GLY A 63 6.72 9.54 -5.85
CA GLY A 63 7.96 10.21 -5.46
C GLY A 63 7.76 11.49 -4.64
N THR A 64 6.52 11.89 -4.34
CA THR A 64 6.23 13.08 -3.53
C THR A 64 6.12 12.75 -2.04
N GLU A 65 6.12 13.77 -1.17
CA GLU A 65 5.88 13.60 0.27
C GLU A 65 4.50 13.00 0.58
N TRP A 66 3.53 13.15 -0.32
CA TRP A 66 2.17 12.65 -0.16
C TRP A 66 2.10 11.13 -0.32
N GLU A 67 2.92 10.56 -1.21
CA GLU A 67 3.09 9.12 -1.29
C GLU A 67 3.66 8.55 0.01
N GLU A 68 4.75 9.16 0.51
CA GLU A 68 5.38 8.77 1.78
C GLU A 68 4.38 8.79 2.94
N LYS A 69 3.56 9.83 2.99
CA LYS A 69 2.60 10.05 4.06
C LYS A 69 1.60 8.89 4.19
N ILE A 70 1.19 8.29 3.07
CA ILE A 70 0.27 7.14 3.06
C ILE A 70 0.92 5.94 3.73
N TYR A 71 2.12 5.57 3.30
CA TYR A 71 2.79 4.38 3.81
C TYR A 71 3.16 4.54 5.29
N CYS A 72 3.63 5.72 5.67
CA CYS A 72 3.96 6.01 7.06
C CYS A 72 2.71 6.07 7.95
N ALA A 73 1.56 6.54 7.43
CA ALA A 73 0.28 6.44 8.14
C ALA A 73 -0.16 4.99 8.33
N LEU A 74 -0.10 4.17 7.28
CA LEU A 74 -0.43 2.75 7.36
C LEU A 74 0.47 2.02 8.35
N HIS A 75 1.78 2.30 8.32
CA HIS A 75 2.71 1.72 9.30
C HIS A 75 2.28 2.01 10.75
N ARG A 76 1.79 3.23 11.05
CA ARG A 76 1.30 3.58 12.40
C ARG A 76 0.03 2.81 12.77
N LEU A 77 -0.89 2.60 11.84
CA LEU A 77 -2.16 1.89 12.05
C LEU A 77 -2.01 0.37 12.19
N MET A 78 -0.96 -0.17 11.59
CA MET A 78 -0.70 -1.60 11.53
C MET A 78 -0.06 -2.11 12.82
N SER A 79 -0.32 -3.37 13.14
CA SER A 79 0.32 -4.12 14.23
C SER A 79 1.46 -4.98 13.69
N PRO A 80 2.44 -5.38 14.53
CA PRO A 80 3.45 -6.34 14.11
C PRO A 80 2.82 -7.61 13.51
N GLY A 81 3.32 -8.05 12.36
CA GLY A 81 2.78 -9.15 11.56
C GLY A 81 1.75 -8.76 10.51
N ASP A 82 1.17 -7.55 10.57
CA ASP A 82 0.24 -7.08 9.54
C ASP A 82 0.98 -6.85 8.21
N ILE A 83 0.27 -7.11 7.11
CA ILE A 83 0.84 -7.12 5.75
C ILE A 83 0.35 -5.92 4.95
N LEU A 84 1.26 -5.19 4.32
CA LEU A 84 0.98 -4.13 3.36
C LEU A 84 1.33 -4.61 1.95
N TYR A 85 0.39 -4.48 1.03
CA TYR A 85 0.62 -4.61 -0.40
C TYR A 85 0.61 -3.24 -1.06
N VAL A 86 1.56 -2.98 -1.95
CA VAL A 86 1.62 -1.71 -2.69
C VAL A 86 1.82 -2.00 -4.17
N GLU A 87 0.85 -1.56 -4.97
CA GLU A 87 0.92 -1.64 -6.42
C GLU A 87 1.95 -0.67 -6.98
N TYR A 88 2.77 -1.14 -7.94
CA TYR A 88 3.81 -0.33 -8.57
C TYR A 88 3.66 -0.23 -10.10
N VAL A 89 2.48 -0.55 -10.64
CA VAL A 89 2.22 -0.59 -12.10
C VAL A 89 2.58 0.74 -12.78
N ASP A 90 2.23 1.86 -12.16
CA ASP A 90 2.51 3.19 -12.68
C ASP A 90 3.85 3.78 -12.19
N ASP A 91 4.58 3.07 -11.32
CA ASP A 91 5.92 3.45 -10.86
C ASP A 91 6.98 2.85 -11.78
N ARG A 92 7.27 3.59 -12.86
CA ARG A 92 8.23 3.20 -13.89
C ARG A 92 9.64 2.95 -13.33
N GLU A 93 10.07 3.70 -12.30
CA GLU A 93 11.39 3.55 -11.72
C GLU A 93 11.52 2.21 -10.99
N THR A 94 10.57 1.92 -10.10
CA THR A 94 10.51 0.63 -9.39
C THR A 94 10.34 -0.53 -10.37
N PHE A 95 9.48 -0.38 -11.39
CA PHE A 95 9.28 -1.41 -12.40
C PHE A 95 10.60 -1.75 -13.12
N ILE A 96 11.32 -0.75 -13.64
CA ILE A 96 12.57 -0.95 -14.37
C ILE A 96 13.65 -1.56 -13.46
N ALA A 97 13.75 -1.10 -12.21
CA ALA A 97 14.68 -1.66 -11.23
C ALA A 97 14.44 -3.16 -11.01
N LEU A 98 13.18 -3.54 -10.76
CA LEU A 98 12.79 -4.94 -10.57
C LEU A 98 13.03 -5.79 -11.82
N GLN A 99 12.76 -5.26 -13.01
CA GLN A 99 13.05 -5.96 -14.28
C GLN A 99 14.55 -6.22 -14.49
N LYS A 100 15.41 -5.37 -13.94
CA LYS A 100 16.88 -5.54 -13.97
C LYS A 100 17.40 -6.48 -12.87
N GLY A 101 16.51 -7.05 -12.05
CA GLY A 101 16.87 -7.95 -10.96
C GLY A 101 17.34 -7.24 -9.69
N GLU A 102 17.03 -5.95 -9.55
CA GLU A 102 17.30 -5.23 -8.30
C GLU A 102 16.47 -5.82 -7.15
N ALA A 103 17.06 -5.90 -5.96
CA ALA A 103 16.38 -6.40 -4.78
C ALA A 103 15.15 -5.51 -4.48
N PRO A 104 13.98 -6.07 -4.11
CA PRO A 104 12.77 -5.28 -3.89
C PRO A 104 12.95 -4.11 -2.93
N GLU A 105 13.72 -4.31 -1.86
CA GLU A 105 14.04 -3.30 -0.86
C GLU A 105 14.99 -2.19 -1.34
N ALA A 106 15.72 -2.39 -2.44
CA ALA A 106 16.64 -1.42 -3.02
C ALA A 106 15.96 -0.52 -4.07
N THR A 107 14.79 -0.92 -4.57
CA THR A 107 13.96 -0.08 -5.46
C THR A 107 13.50 1.21 -4.78
N ARG A 108 13.13 2.23 -5.57
CA ARG A 108 12.55 3.50 -5.07
C ARG A 108 11.40 3.27 -4.08
N LEU A 109 10.41 2.46 -4.46
CA LEU A 109 9.28 2.14 -3.61
C LEU A 109 9.70 1.32 -2.38
N GLY A 110 10.55 0.31 -2.56
CA GLY A 110 11.03 -0.52 -1.46
C GLY A 110 11.81 0.28 -0.40
N ALA A 111 12.68 1.19 -0.85
CA ALA A 111 13.43 2.09 0.01
C ALA A 111 12.50 3.03 0.80
N LEU A 112 11.44 3.54 0.14
CA LEU A 112 10.42 4.35 0.79
C LEU A 112 9.64 3.57 1.86
N LEU A 113 9.24 2.34 1.56
CA LEU A 113 8.55 1.48 2.53
C LEU A 113 9.45 1.14 3.73
N ARG A 114 10.74 0.92 3.50
CA ARG A 114 11.73 0.76 4.58
C ARG A 114 11.88 2.02 5.43
N LYS A 115 11.91 3.21 4.80
CA LYS A 115 11.95 4.49 5.50
C LYS A 115 10.75 4.64 6.45
N CYS A 116 9.56 4.18 6.05
CA CYS A 116 8.37 4.19 6.90
C CYS A 116 8.34 3.09 7.99
N GLY A 117 9.32 2.18 8.03
CA GLY A 117 9.47 1.17 9.08
C GLY A 117 9.07 -0.25 8.68
N PHE A 118 8.66 -0.49 7.44
CA PHE A 118 8.34 -1.85 7.00
C PHE A 118 9.59 -2.66 6.67
N LYS A 119 9.48 -3.99 6.85
CA LYS A 119 10.40 -4.96 6.25
C LYS A 119 9.77 -5.49 4.97
N ILE A 120 10.48 -5.38 3.85
CA ILE A 120 10.03 -5.95 2.58
C ILE A 120 10.34 -7.44 2.54
N VAL A 121 9.36 -8.22 2.09
CA VAL A 121 9.48 -9.68 2.08
C VAL A 121 9.41 -10.27 0.68
N LYS A 122 8.71 -9.62 -0.27
CA LYS A 122 8.51 -10.19 -1.59
C LYS A 122 8.09 -9.18 -2.65
N ASN A 123 8.55 -9.39 -3.88
CA ASN A 123 7.96 -8.83 -5.10
C ASN A 123 6.94 -9.82 -5.69
N TRP A 124 5.71 -9.37 -5.89
CA TRP A 124 4.63 -10.10 -6.57
C TRP A 124 4.45 -9.55 -7.98
N TYR A 125 5.27 -10.08 -8.90
CA TYR A 125 5.13 -9.85 -10.34
C TYR A 125 4.33 -11.01 -10.95
N HIS A 126 3.09 -10.78 -11.43
CA HIS A 126 2.33 -11.76 -12.22
C HIS A 126 1.53 -11.09 -13.34
N PRO A 127 2.07 -11.00 -14.56
CA PRO A 127 1.25 -10.76 -15.74
C PRO A 127 1.34 -11.93 -16.72
N GLU A 128 0.54 -12.99 -16.48
CA GLU A 128 0.31 -14.09 -17.44
C GLU A 128 -1.18 -14.37 -17.74
N GLY A 129 -2.11 -13.45 -17.43
CA GLY A 129 -3.52 -13.74 -17.73
C GLY A 129 -4.62 -12.79 -17.23
N GLY A 130 -4.29 -11.66 -16.60
CA GLY A 130 -5.22 -10.54 -16.41
C GLY A 130 -6.28 -10.65 -15.30
N LEU A 131 -6.34 -11.73 -14.53
CA LEU A 131 -7.40 -11.94 -13.52
C LEU A 131 -7.01 -11.65 -12.06
N GLU A 132 -5.73 -11.40 -11.74
CA GLU A 132 -5.21 -11.48 -10.35
C GLU A 132 -4.80 -10.15 -9.69
N GLY A 133 -4.99 -9.02 -10.39
CA GLY A 133 -4.60 -7.70 -9.91
C GLY A 133 -3.18 -7.29 -10.31
N GLY A 134 -2.84 -6.02 -10.10
CA GLY A 134 -1.57 -5.43 -10.55
C GLY A 134 -0.35 -5.93 -9.78
N MET A 135 0.83 -5.60 -10.32
CA MET A 135 2.13 -5.96 -9.75
C MET A 135 2.36 -5.24 -8.43
N LYS A 136 2.79 -5.97 -7.38
CA LYS A 136 2.84 -5.44 -6.00
C LYS A 136 4.11 -5.79 -5.24
N LEU A 137 4.57 -4.87 -4.41
CA LEU A 137 5.49 -5.21 -3.32
C LEU A 137 4.70 -5.61 -2.08
N GLN A 138 5.16 -6.64 -1.38
CA GLN A 138 4.65 -7.03 -0.07
C GLN A 138 5.63 -6.61 1.02
N ALA A 139 5.13 -5.83 1.96
CA ALA A 139 5.83 -5.33 3.12
C ALA A 139 5.14 -5.82 4.40
N VAL A 140 5.92 -6.08 5.45
CA VAL A 140 5.42 -6.56 6.74
C VAL A 140 5.88 -5.60 7.81
N LYS A 141 4.99 -5.24 8.74
CA LYS A 141 5.40 -4.53 9.95
C LYS A 141 6.02 -5.54 10.92
N VAL A 142 7.25 -5.27 11.37
CA VAL A 142 7.98 -6.10 12.34
C VAL A 142 7.85 -5.56 13.75
#